data_AF-A0A9Q0XDU5-F1
#
_entry.id   AF-A0A9Q0XDU5-F1
#
_cell.length_a   1.000
_cell.length_b   1.000
_cell.length_c   1.000
_cell.angle_alpha   90.00
_cell.angle_beta   90.00
_cell.angle_gamma   90.00
#
_symmetry.space_group_name_H-M   'P 1'
#
loop_
_entity.id
_entity.type
_entity.pdbx_description
1 polymer ?
#
loop_
_entity_poly.entity_id
_entity_poly.type
_entity_poly.pdbx_seq_one_letter_code
_entity_poly.pdbx_strand_id
1 'polypeptide(L)'
;MCTRAEARRTGQKAWIEKTFSKRECICIIAHNKDPSRCCCGQLITQHLPIPPSITANKSEEEPTKQAEAQPEKWTASKHTQALPTDAYGNLEFQGGGHTNKAMYIRVSYDTKPDALLHLMVKEWQLELPKLLISVHGGLQNFELQPKLKQVFGKGLIKAAMTTGAWIFTGGVSTGVIRHVGDALKDHSSKSRGRICAIGIAPGALWKTRRISLGKM
;
A
#
# COMPACT_ATOMS: atom_id res chain seq x y z
N MET A 1 14.90 -31.24 -13.37
CA MET A 1 13.77 -30.38 -13.86
C MET A 1 13.56 -29.11 -13.02
N CYS A 2 14.61 -28.55 -12.38
CA CYS A 2 14.47 -27.41 -11.44
C CYS A 2 14.78 -26.02 -12.04
N THR A 3 15.07 -25.86 -13.33
CA THR A 3 15.90 -24.74 -13.79
C THR A 3 15.18 -23.50 -14.33
N ARG A 4 13.92 -23.59 -14.81
CA ARG A 4 13.27 -22.47 -15.52
C ARG A 4 12.33 -21.63 -14.65
N ALA A 5 11.60 -22.26 -13.72
CA ALA A 5 10.70 -21.56 -12.80
C ALA A 5 11.46 -20.80 -11.71
N GLU A 6 12.59 -21.33 -11.25
CA GLU A 6 13.50 -20.64 -10.33
C GLU A 6 14.15 -19.44 -11.01
N ALA A 7 14.78 -19.62 -12.17
CA ALA A 7 15.37 -18.51 -12.93
C ALA A 7 14.38 -17.36 -13.21
N ARG A 8 13.12 -17.70 -13.54
CA ARG A 8 12.05 -16.71 -13.72
C ARG A 8 11.70 -15.96 -12.43
N ARG A 9 11.62 -16.65 -11.29
CA ARG A 9 11.40 -16.01 -9.97
C ARG A 9 12.56 -15.11 -9.58
N THR A 10 13.80 -15.53 -9.79
CA THR A 10 14.99 -14.72 -9.49
C THR A 10 15.08 -13.48 -10.38
N GLY A 11 14.75 -13.61 -11.67
CA GLY A 11 14.69 -12.49 -12.61
C GLY A 11 13.61 -11.48 -12.26
N GLN A 12 12.40 -11.96 -11.90
CA GLN A 12 11.31 -11.11 -11.43
C GLN A 12 11.71 -10.34 -10.16
N LYS A 13 12.34 -11.03 -9.20
CA LYS A 13 12.85 -10.42 -7.95
C LYS A 13 13.80 -9.25 -8.24
N ALA A 14 14.81 -9.50 -9.08
CA ALA A 14 15.81 -8.50 -9.45
C ALA A 14 15.20 -7.30 -10.19
N TRP A 15 14.22 -7.54 -11.06
CA TRP A 15 13.52 -6.46 -11.76
C TRP A 15 12.70 -5.58 -10.80
N ILE A 16 11.95 -6.18 -9.87
CA ILE A 16 11.15 -5.45 -8.87
C ILE A 16 12.07 -4.58 -8.00
N GLU A 17 13.14 -5.14 -7.46
CA GLU A 17 14.07 -4.43 -6.56
C GLU A 17 14.83 -3.30 -7.27
N LYS A 18 15.08 -3.45 -8.58
CA LYS A 18 15.68 -2.40 -9.41
C LYS A 18 14.69 -1.29 -9.79
N THR A 19 13.41 -1.64 -9.96
CA THR A 19 12.40 -0.73 -10.53
C THR A 19 11.64 0.05 -9.46
N PHE A 20 11.37 -0.58 -8.32
CA PHE A 20 10.53 -0.02 -7.27
C PHE A 20 11.33 0.27 -6.01
N SER A 21 11.16 1.48 -5.49
CA SER A 21 11.67 1.87 -4.19
C SER A 21 10.56 1.96 -3.15
N LYS A 22 10.91 1.75 -1.89
CA LYS A 22 10.18 2.25 -0.71
C LYS A 22 10.93 3.45 -0.13
N ARG A 23 10.26 4.24 0.71
CA ARG A 23 10.93 5.30 1.49
C ARG A 23 10.84 5.03 2.98
N GLU A 24 11.94 5.24 3.69
CA GLU A 24 12.03 5.15 5.14
C GLU A 24 12.44 6.50 5.73
N CYS A 25 11.86 6.86 6.87
CA CYS A 25 12.14 8.13 7.52
C CYS A 25 13.54 8.12 8.14
N ILE A 26 14.37 9.09 7.76
CA ILE A 26 15.76 9.24 8.23
C ILE A 26 15.95 10.44 9.17
N CYS A 27 14.91 11.23 9.38
CA CYS A 27 14.95 12.40 10.26
C CYS A 27 13.71 12.41 11.15
N ILE A 28 13.92 12.41 12.48
CA ILE A 28 12.83 12.45 13.46
C ILE A 28 12.47 13.90 13.73
N ILE A 29 11.32 14.31 13.22
CA ILE A 29 10.68 15.60 13.55
C ILE A 29 9.42 15.29 14.35
N ALA A 30 9.37 15.71 15.61
CA ALA A 30 8.23 15.48 16.49
C ALA A 30 6.96 16.19 15.95
N HIS A 31 5.81 15.53 16.07
CA HIS A 31 4.54 16.08 15.64
C HIS A 31 3.98 17.04 16.71
N ASN A 32 3.56 18.24 16.30
CA ASN A 32 3.12 19.29 17.24
C ASN A 32 1.97 18.89 18.16
N LYS A 33 1.06 18.01 17.70
CA LYS A 33 -0.10 17.56 18.50
C LYS A 33 0.16 16.27 19.29
N ASP A 34 1.19 15.53 18.93
CA ASP A 34 1.52 14.25 19.57
C ASP A 34 3.05 14.10 19.58
N PRO A 35 3.72 14.58 20.64
CA PRO A 35 5.18 14.53 20.75
C PRO A 35 5.75 13.10 20.76
N SER A 36 4.91 12.07 20.97
CA SER A 36 5.33 10.67 20.90
C SER A 36 5.48 10.14 19.47
N ARG A 37 5.04 10.93 18.47
CA ARG A 37 5.06 10.59 17.05
C ARG A 37 5.94 11.53 16.25
N CYS A 38 6.60 10.96 15.26
CA CYS A 38 7.22 11.75 14.19
C CYS A 38 6.14 12.21 13.19
N CYS A 39 6.39 13.33 12.52
CA CYS A 39 5.61 13.83 11.38
C CYS A 39 5.45 12.81 10.23
N CYS A 40 6.28 11.76 10.16
CA CYS A 40 6.08 10.64 9.24
C CYS A 40 4.96 9.67 9.66
N GLY A 41 4.38 9.85 10.85
CA GLY A 41 3.28 9.04 11.41
C GLY A 41 3.72 7.87 12.30
N GLN A 42 5.03 7.56 12.35
CA GLN A 42 5.58 6.51 13.22
C GLN A 42 5.74 7.01 14.66
N LEU A 43 5.70 6.10 15.63
CA LEU A 43 6.16 6.40 16.98
C LEU A 43 7.67 6.65 16.95
N ILE A 44 8.15 7.59 17.77
CA ILE A 44 9.59 7.90 17.85
C ILE A 44 10.40 6.64 18.21
N THR A 45 9.85 5.78 19.08
CA THR A 45 10.44 4.49 19.48
C THR A 45 10.52 3.44 18.36
N GLN A 46 9.84 3.66 17.23
CA GLN A 46 9.82 2.73 16.09
C GLN A 46 10.79 3.13 14.97
N HIS A 47 11.50 4.26 15.12
CA HIS A 47 12.59 4.59 14.21
C HIS A 47 13.79 3.67 14.48
N LEU A 48 14.45 3.22 13.41
CA LEU A 48 15.76 2.57 13.54
C LEU A 48 16.74 3.60 14.12
N PRO A 49 17.73 3.19 14.94
CA PRO A 49 18.79 4.08 15.39
C PRO A 49 19.45 4.70 14.15
N ILE A 50 19.26 6.00 13.97
CA ILE A 50 19.91 6.75 12.90
C ILE A 50 21.40 6.77 13.28
N PRO A 51 22.34 6.30 12.43
CA PRO A 51 23.76 6.49 12.69
C PRO A 51 24.03 7.98 12.93
N PRO A 52 24.89 8.37 13.89
CA PRO A 52 25.05 9.76 14.33
C PRO A 52 25.60 10.74 13.27
N SER A 53 25.58 10.41 11.99
CA SER A 53 26.04 11.24 10.87
C SER A 53 25.06 12.35 10.47
N ILE A 54 23.85 12.38 11.03
CA ILE A 54 22.84 13.43 10.78
C ILE A 54 22.22 13.86 12.11
N THR A 55 23.06 14.21 13.08
CA THR A 55 22.63 15.16 14.10
C THR A 55 22.47 16.51 13.41
N ALA A 56 21.27 17.09 13.52
CA ALA A 56 21.07 18.49 13.20
C ALA A 56 22.18 19.31 13.87
N ASN A 57 22.89 20.10 13.06
CA ASN A 57 24.01 20.94 13.45
C ASN A 57 23.83 21.55 14.85
N LYS A 58 24.61 21.05 15.81
CA LYS A 58 25.09 21.84 16.93
C LYS A 58 26.61 21.83 16.85
N SER A 59 27.16 22.63 15.95
CA SER A 59 28.52 23.11 16.05
C SER A 59 28.53 24.20 17.13
N GLU A 60 29.18 23.90 18.25
CA GLU A 60 29.60 24.89 19.23
C GLU A 60 30.63 25.81 18.57
N GLU A 61 30.31 27.11 18.43
CA GLU A 61 31.23 28.26 18.58
C GLU A 61 30.53 29.60 18.22
N GLU A 62 30.28 30.39 19.28
CA GLU A 62 30.14 31.86 19.42
C GLU A 62 29.00 32.67 18.75
N PRO A 63 28.50 33.73 19.45
CA PRO A 63 27.15 34.26 19.30
C PRO A 63 27.10 35.50 18.40
N THR A 64 26.26 35.50 17.37
CA THR A 64 25.66 36.76 16.89
C THR A 64 24.47 36.51 15.96
N LYS A 65 23.36 37.18 16.29
CA LYS A 65 22.14 37.40 15.50
C LYS A 65 21.16 36.22 15.45
N GLN A 66 20.27 36.22 16.43
CA GLN A 66 18.98 35.53 16.43
C GLN A 66 18.18 35.89 15.16
N ALA A 67 18.24 35.04 14.16
CA ALA A 67 17.08 34.81 13.31
C ALA A 67 16.38 33.57 13.88
N GLU A 68 15.13 33.72 14.33
CA GLU A 68 14.30 32.59 14.72
C GLU A 68 14.23 31.60 13.56
N ALA A 69 15.06 30.56 13.61
CA ALA A 69 15.02 29.46 12.66
C ALA A 69 13.67 28.77 12.86
N GLN A 70 12.74 29.01 11.94
CA GLN A 70 11.46 28.33 11.92
C GLN A 70 11.69 26.81 12.00
N PRO A 71 10.92 26.08 12.82
CA PRO A 71 11.06 24.64 12.92
C PRO A 71 10.92 24.03 11.52
N GLU A 72 11.92 23.26 11.09
CA GLU A 72 11.96 22.73 9.73
C GLU A 72 10.70 21.89 9.45
N LYS A 73 9.96 22.26 8.39
CA LYS A 73 8.74 21.56 8.02
C LYS A 73 9.08 20.20 7.41
N TRP A 74 8.56 19.14 8.02
CA TRP A 74 8.74 17.78 7.51
C TRP A 74 8.17 17.64 6.08
N THR A 75 8.93 16.97 5.23
CA THR A 75 8.60 16.66 3.84
C THR A 75 9.15 15.28 3.48
N ALA A 76 8.41 14.53 2.68
CA ALA A 76 8.82 13.19 2.28
C ALA A 76 10.15 13.19 1.50
N SER A 77 10.39 14.17 0.63
CA SER A 77 11.61 14.23 -0.18
C SER A 77 12.89 14.44 0.64
N LYS A 78 12.88 15.33 1.64
CA LYS A 78 14.06 15.67 2.44
C LYS A 78 14.29 14.73 3.62
N HIS A 79 13.21 14.28 4.26
CA HIS A 79 13.29 13.60 5.56
C HIS A 79 13.15 12.08 5.44
N THR A 80 13.07 11.55 4.23
CA THR A 80 13.03 10.11 3.97
C THR A 80 14.04 9.74 2.88
N GLN A 81 14.61 8.54 3.00
CA GLN A 81 15.53 7.97 2.02
C GLN A 81 14.79 6.92 1.18
N ALA A 82 15.00 6.96 -0.14
CA ALA A 82 14.55 5.91 -1.04
C ALA A 82 15.50 4.71 -0.96
N LEU A 83 14.93 3.52 -0.80
CA LEU A 83 15.62 2.23 -0.78
C LEU A 83 14.89 1.28 -1.72
N PRO A 84 15.56 0.28 -2.32
CA PRO A 84 14.86 -0.81 -3.01
C PRO A 84 13.72 -1.38 -2.16
N THR A 85 12.58 -1.66 -2.78
CA THR A 85 11.47 -2.26 -2.04
C THR A 85 11.79 -3.71 -1.67
N ASP A 86 11.52 -4.09 -0.43
CA ASP A 86 11.65 -5.44 0.11
C ASP A 86 10.30 -6.02 0.55
N ALA A 87 9.22 -5.27 0.34
CA ALA A 87 7.87 -5.61 0.78
C ALA A 87 6.98 -5.85 -0.43
N TYR A 88 7.02 -7.07 -0.95
CA TYR A 88 6.21 -7.55 -2.07
C TYR A 88 6.04 -9.08 -2.00
N GLY A 89 5.07 -9.62 -2.73
CA GLY A 89 4.82 -11.06 -2.79
C GLY A 89 3.34 -11.40 -2.74
N ASN A 90 3.00 -12.52 -2.10
CA ASN A 90 1.62 -12.97 -1.92
C ASN A 90 1.21 -12.83 -0.45
N LEU A 91 0.08 -12.17 -0.21
CA LEU A 91 -0.62 -12.14 1.07
C LEU A 91 -1.63 -13.29 1.11
N GLU A 92 -1.61 -14.06 2.19
CA GLU A 92 -2.63 -15.07 2.48
C GLU A 92 -3.46 -14.59 3.67
N PHE A 93 -4.76 -14.41 3.43
CA PHE A 93 -5.67 -13.97 4.50
C PHE A 93 -6.17 -15.17 5.29
N GLN A 94 -5.83 -15.22 6.58
CA GLN A 94 -6.38 -16.19 7.52
C GLN A 94 -7.77 -15.71 8.00
N GLY A 95 -8.75 -16.61 8.10
CA GLY A 95 -10.07 -16.29 8.68
C GLY A 95 -11.28 -16.37 7.74
N GLY A 96 -11.19 -17.11 6.63
CA GLY A 96 -12.35 -17.50 5.82
C GLY A 96 -12.29 -18.98 5.47
N GLY A 97 -13.43 -19.62 5.16
CA GLY A 97 -13.49 -21.03 4.74
C GLY A 97 -12.75 -21.36 3.43
N HIS A 98 -12.07 -20.38 2.82
CA HIS A 98 -11.25 -20.52 1.62
C HIS A 98 -9.98 -19.67 1.78
N THR A 99 -8.83 -20.18 1.31
CA THR A 99 -7.56 -19.46 1.27
C THR A 99 -7.58 -18.42 0.13
N ASN A 100 -7.78 -17.15 0.46
CA ASN A 100 -7.65 -16.06 -0.51
C ASN A 100 -6.21 -15.56 -0.53
N LYS A 101 -5.59 -15.62 -1.70
CA LYS A 101 -4.25 -15.07 -1.97
C LYS A 101 -4.37 -13.76 -2.75
N ALA A 102 -3.63 -12.74 -2.35
CA ALA A 102 -3.53 -11.49 -3.08
C ALA A 102 -2.05 -11.15 -3.34
N MET A 103 -1.73 -10.67 -4.54
CA MET A 103 -0.41 -10.11 -4.82
C MET A 103 -0.32 -8.70 -4.24
N TYR A 104 0.84 -8.35 -3.67
CA TYR A 104 1.07 -7.02 -3.10
C TYR A 104 2.47 -6.52 -3.42
N ILE A 105 2.62 -5.19 -3.40
CA ILE A 105 3.89 -4.49 -3.44
C ILE A 105 3.75 -3.17 -2.65
N ARG A 106 4.78 -2.82 -1.88
CA ARG A 106 4.95 -1.49 -1.32
C ARG A 106 5.79 -0.66 -2.28
N VAL A 107 5.32 0.53 -2.61
CA VAL A 107 6.02 1.45 -3.50
C VAL A 107 6.10 2.85 -2.87
N SER A 108 7.03 3.66 -3.37
CA SER A 108 7.18 5.06 -3.01
C SER A 108 6.12 5.92 -3.73
N TYR A 109 5.80 7.08 -3.16
CA TYR A 109 4.81 8.00 -3.73
C TYR A 109 5.18 8.56 -5.10
N ASP A 110 6.47 8.57 -5.43
CA ASP A 110 7.07 9.07 -6.68
C ASP A 110 7.27 7.95 -7.73
N THR A 111 6.75 6.75 -7.47
CA THR A 111 6.79 5.64 -8.44
C THR A 111 6.01 5.98 -9.69
N LYS A 112 6.63 5.81 -10.86
CA LYS A 112 5.98 6.06 -12.15
C LYS A 112 4.81 5.09 -12.38
N PRO A 113 3.61 5.58 -12.77
CA PRO A 113 2.46 4.72 -13.07
C PRO A 113 2.74 3.64 -14.13
N ASP A 114 3.56 3.95 -15.14
CA ASP A 114 3.93 2.99 -16.19
C ASP A 114 4.63 1.75 -15.64
N ALA A 115 5.46 1.91 -14.60
CA ALA A 115 6.11 0.79 -13.93
C ALA A 115 5.08 -0.09 -13.21
N LEU A 116 4.09 0.52 -12.53
CA LEU A 116 2.99 -0.21 -11.88
C LEU A 116 2.13 -0.95 -12.92
N LEU A 117 1.82 -0.33 -14.05
CA LEU A 117 1.09 -0.98 -15.14
C LEU A 117 1.88 -2.17 -15.72
N HIS A 118 3.20 -2.00 -15.92
CA HIS A 118 4.09 -3.08 -16.33
C HIS A 118 4.02 -4.25 -15.34
N LEU A 119 4.17 -3.98 -14.04
CA LEU A 119 4.08 -4.99 -12.99
C LEU A 119 2.73 -5.73 -13.07
N MET A 120 1.62 -5.01 -13.15
CA MET A 120 0.28 -5.60 -13.19
C MET A 120 0.07 -6.49 -14.43
N VAL A 121 0.44 -6.01 -15.62
CA VAL A 121 0.13 -6.71 -16.87
C VAL A 121 1.16 -7.80 -17.21
N LYS A 122 2.46 -7.53 -17.00
CA LYS A 122 3.54 -8.44 -17.42
C LYS A 122 3.94 -9.41 -16.32
N GLU A 123 4.19 -8.90 -15.12
CA GLU A 123 4.70 -9.71 -14.01
C GLU A 123 3.58 -10.50 -13.32
N TRP A 124 2.47 -9.82 -13.03
CA TRP A 124 1.28 -10.40 -12.39
C TRP A 124 0.32 -11.05 -13.39
N GLN A 125 0.57 -10.91 -14.70
CA GLN A 125 -0.23 -11.50 -15.79
C GLN A 125 -1.71 -11.16 -15.68
N LEU A 126 -2.02 -9.92 -15.29
CA LEU A 126 -3.39 -9.43 -15.33
C LEU A 126 -3.76 -9.08 -16.78
N GLU A 127 -4.95 -9.47 -17.20
CA GLU A 127 -5.50 -9.07 -18.49
C GLU A 127 -5.73 -7.55 -18.47
N LEU A 128 -5.22 -6.87 -19.51
CA LEU A 128 -5.37 -5.43 -19.63
C LEU A 128 -6.86 -5.06 -19.71
N PRO A 129 -7.37 -4.17 -18.84
CA PRO A 129 -8.78 -3.88 -18.80
C PRO A 129 -9.17 -2.94 -19.94
N LYS A 130 -10.41 -3.06 -20.40
CA LYS A 130 -11.03 -2.09 -21.33
C LYS A 130 -11.66 -0.90 -20.60
N LEU A 131 -11.89 -1.03 -19.29
CA LEU A 131 -12.56 -0.06 -18.44
C LEU A 131 -11.99 -0.11 -17.02
N LEU A 132 -11.93 1.03 -16.35
CA LEU A 132 -11.59 1.13 -14.94
C LEU A 132 -12.80 1.61 -14.14
N ILE A 133 -13.12 0.92 -13.05
CA ILE A 133 -14.16 1.32 -12.10
C ILE A 133 -13.45 1.76 -10.82
N SER A 134 -13.49 3.05 -10.50
CA SER A 134 -12.92 3.56 -9.23
C SER A 134 -14.02 3.78 -8.21
N VAL A 135 -13.92 3.10 -7.05
CA VAL A 135 -14.88 3.23 -5.95
C VAL A 135 -14.21 3.90 -4.77
N HIS A 136 -14.78 5.01 -4.33
CA HIS A 136 -14.33 5.78 -3.17
C HIS A 136 -15.51 6.09 -2.25
N GLY A 137 -15.24 6.45 -1.00
CA GLY A 137 -16.26 6.85 -0.05
C GLY A 137 -15.68 7.29 1.29
N GLY A 138 -16.56 7.67 2.21
CA GLY A 138 -16.17 8.07 3.56
C GLY A 138 -15.48 6.94 4.34
N LEU A 139 -14.65 7.31 5.32
CA LEU A 139 -13.95 6.37 6.20
C LEU A 139 -14.82 5.86 7.36
N GLN A 140 -15.95 6.53 7.64
CA GLN A 140 -16.86 6.12 8.69
C GLN A 140 -17.65 4.89 8.25
N ASN A 141 -17.65 3.86 9.10
CA ASN A 141 -18.44 2.67 8.87
C ASN A 141 -19.93 2.97 9.04
N PHE A 142 -20.74 2.38 8.17
CA PHE A 142 -22.19 2.43 8.22
C PHE A 142 -22.74 1.09 7.71
N GLU A 143 -24.04 0.86 7.93
CA GLU A 143 -24.74 -0.30 7.39
C GLU A 143 -25.68 0.13 6.27
N LEU A 144 -25.58 -0.53 5.13
CA LEU A 144 -26.53 -0.38 4.03
C LEU A 144 -27.79 -1.18 4.34
N GLN A 145 -28.95 -0.62 4.00
CA GLN A 145 -30.19 -1.39 3.99
C GLN A 145 -30.03 -2.64 3.09
N PRO A 146 -30.59 -3.81 3.47
CA PRO A 146 -30.33 -5.07 2.77
C PRO A 146 -30.62 -5.02 1.27
N LYS A 147 -31.72 -4.38 0.86
CA LYS A 147 -32.10 -4.22 -0.55
C LYS A 147 -31.06 -3.40 -1.33
N LEU A 148 -30.57 -2.31 -0.73
CA LEU A 148 -29.55 -1.46 -1.34
C LEU A 148 -28.20 -2.17 -1.41
N LYS A 149 -27.79 -2.86 -0.34
CA LYS A 149 -26.57 -3.70 -0.33
C LYS A 149 -26.60 -4.73 -1.47
N GLN A 150 -27.74 -5.40 -1.66
CA GLN A 150 -27.91 -6.39 -2.71
C GLN A 150 -27.83 -5.77 -4.11
N VAL A 151 -28.55 -4.67 -4.37
CA VAL A 151 -28.56 -4.01 -5.69
C VAL A 151 -27.18 -3.45 -6.01
N PHE A 152 -26.53 -2.78 -5.06
CA PHE A 152 -25.18 -2.27 -5.20
C PHE A 152 -24.18 -3.39 -5.53
N GLY A 153 -24.13 -4.44 -4.71
CA GLY A 153 -23.20 -5.54 -4.90
C GLY A 153 -23.43 -6.26 -6.23
N LYS A 154 -24.67 -6.63 -6.56
CA LYS A 154 -24.97 -7.29 -7.85
C LYS A 154 -24.66 -6.40 -9.05
N GLY A 155 -25.00 -5.11 -8.96
CA GLY A 155 -24.73 -4.13 -10.03
C GLY A 155 -23.24 -3.97 -10.31
N LEU A 156 -22.44 -3.77 -9.26
CA LEU A 156 -20.99 -3.63 -9.36
C LEU A 156 -20.33 -4.87 -9.95
N ILE A 157 -20.68 -6.05 -9.43
CA ILE A 157 -20.14 -7.34 -9.89
C ILE A 157 -20.53 -7.58 -11.35
N LYS A 158 -21.80 -7.35 -11.72
CA LYS A 158 -22.26 -7.53 -13.09
C LYS A 158 -21.53 -6.59 -14.05
N ALA A 159 -21.42 -5.30 -13.71
CA ALA A 159 -20.71 -4.32 -14.55
C ALA A 159 -19.24 -4.71 -14.78
N ALA A 160 -18.53 -5.10 -13.73
CA ALA A 160 -17.14 -5.50 -13.82
C ALA A 160 -16.94 -6.75 -14.68
N MET A 161 -17.78 -7.78 -14.50
CA MET A 161 -17.71 -9.01 -15.28
C MET A 161 -18.04 -8.79 -16.76
N THR A 162 -19.10 -8.04 -17.05
CA THR A 162 -19.57 -7.82 -18.43
C THR A 162 -18.53 -7.07 -19.27
N THR A 163 -17.77 -6.17 -18.64
CA THR A 163 -16.81 -5.30 -19.35
C THR A 163 -15.36 -5.78 -19.24
N GLY A 164 -15.07 -6.72 -18.34
CA GLY A 164 -13.68 -7.06 -17.97
C GLY A 164 -12.98 -5.90 -17.27
N ALA A 165 -13.70 -5.08 -16.50
CA ALA A 165 -13.14 -3.92 -15.85
C ALA A 165 -12.28 -4.28 -14.62
N TRP A 166 -11.22 -3.49 -14.39
CA TRP A 166 -10.53 -3.51 -13.10
C TRP A 166 -11.25 -2.58 -12.11
N ILE A 167 -11.42 -3.04 -10.88
CA ILE A 167 -12.01 -2.26 -9.79
C ILE A 167 -10.88 -1.69 -8.92
N PHE A 168 -10.74 -0.36 -8.89
CA PHE A 168 -9.84 0.35 -7.98
C PHE A 168 -10.57 0.82 -6.73
N THR A 169 -9.93 0.65 -5.58
CA THR A 169 -10.51 0.96 -4.27
C THR A 169 -9.42 1.39 -3.28
N GLY A 170 -9.80 2.05 -2.19
CA GLY A 170 -8.89 2.50 -1.12
C GLY A 170 -8.24 1.37 -0.30
N GLY A 171 -8.49 0.09 -0.60
CA GLY A 171 -7.74 -1.05 -0.04
C GLY A 171 -7.86 -1.28 1.46
N VAL A 172 -8.66 -0.48 2.16
CA VAL A 172 -8.91 -0.55 3.61
C VAL A 172 -10.38 -0.84 3.83
N SER A 173 -10.70 -1.79 4.71
CA SER A 173 -12.08 -2.22 4.99
C SER A 173 -12.84 -1.21 5.85
N THR A 174 -13.09 -0.01 5.30
CA THR A 174 -13.83 1.08 5.96
C THR A 174 -14.91 1.66 5.05
N GLY A 175 -16.00 2.13 5.66
CA GLY A 175 -17.13 2.78 5.00
C GLY A 175 -17.60 2.04 3.73
N VAL A 176 -17.65 2.75 2.60
CA VAL A 176 -18.10 2.20 1.31
C VAL A 176 -17.23 1.01 0.86
N ILE A 177 -15.93 1.05 1.14
CA ILE A 177 -14.99 0.01 0.69
C ILE A 177 -15.28 -1.33 1.36
N ARG A 178 -15.79 -1.33 2.60
CA ARG A 178 -16.26 -2.54 3.28
C ARG A 178 -17.35 -3.25 2.47
N HIS A 179 -18.32 -2.50 1.94
CA HIS A 179 -19.41 -3.07 1.15
C HIS A 179 -18.97 -3.57 -0.22
N VAL A 180 -17.96 -2.94 -0.83
CA VAL A 180 -17.29 -3.47 -2.04
C VAL A 180 -16.64 -4.82 -1.74
N GLY A 181 -15.91 -4.93 -0.62
CA GLY A 181 -15.29 -6.17 -0.17
C GLY A 181 -16.30 -7.29 0.06
N ASP A 182 -17.42 -6.98 0.72
CA ASP A 182 -18.53 -7.92 0.91
C ASP A 182 -19.08 -8.43 -0.44
N ALA A 183 -19.31 -7.54 -1.41
CA ALA A 183 -19.82 -7.92 -2.73
C ALA A 183 -18.84 -8.82 -3.51
N LEU A 184 -17.54 -8.54 -3.45
CA LEU A 184 -16.48 -9.36 -4.06
C LEU A 184 -16.39 -10.74 -3.41
N LYS A 185 -16.48 -10.81 -2.08
CA LYS A 185 -16.47 -12.07 -1.32
C LYS A 185 -17.67 -12.94 -1.67
N ASP A 186 -18.86 -12.36 -1.70
CA ASP A 186 -20.10 -13.07 -2.05
C ASP A 186 -20.08 -13.62 -3.47
N HIS A 187 -19.44 -12.91 -4.40
CA HIS A 187 -19.24 -13.38 -5.77
C HIS A 187 -18.22 -14.52 -5.88
N SER A 188 -17.08 -14.40 -5.19
CA SER A 188 -15.99 -15.39 -5.23
C SER A 188 -16.43 -16.78 -4.78
N SER A 189 -17.40 -16.86 -3.85
CA SER A 189 -17.94 -18.14 -3.37
C SER A 189 -18.86 -18.86 -4.36
N LYS A 190 -19.33 -18.18 -5.42
CA LYS A 190 -20.42 -18.65 -6.29
C LYS A 190 -20.06 -18.81 -7.77
N SER A 191 -18.91 -18.32 -8.23
CA SER A 191 -18.58 -18.32 -9.66
C SER A 191 -17.11 -18.59 -9.97
N ARG A 192 -16.82 -19.00 -11.21
CA ARG A 192 -15.46 -19.15 -11.77
C ARG A 192 -14.93 -17.85 -12.43
N GLY A 193 -15.73 -16.79 -12.50
CA GLY A 193 -15.33 -15.53 -13.14
C GLY A 193 -14.32 -14.78 -12.28
N ARG A 194 -13.17 -14.42 -12.86
CA ARG A 194 -12.13 -13.66 -12.15
C ARG A 194 -12.39 -12.16 -12.31
N ILE A 195 -12.82 -11.51 -11.25
CA ILE A 195 -12.82 -10.04 -11.16
C ILE A 195 -11.45 -9.59 -10.65
N CYS A 196 -10.87 -8.57 -11.31
CA CYS A 196 -9.65 -7.94 -10.83
C CYS A 196 -10.01 -6.73 -9.95
N ALA A 197 -9.67 -6.81 -8.66
CA ALA A 197 -9.82 -5.70 -7.72
C ALA A 197 -8.45 -5.31 -7.16
N ILE A 198 -8.14 -4.01 -7.20
CA ILE A 198 -6.87 -3.42 -6.79
C ILE A 198 -7.13 -2.44 -5.65
N GLY A 199 -6.55 -2.74 -4.48
CA GLY A 199 -6.62 -1.91 -3.29
C GLY A 199 -5.38 -1.05 -3.12
N ILE A 200 -5.55 0.28 -3.02
CA ILE A 200 -4.47 1.23 -2.76
C ILE A 200 -4.59 1.71 -1.31
N ALA A 201 -3.74 1.17 -0.43
CA ALA A 201 -3.75 1.50 0.99
C ALA A 201 -2.50 2.30 1.41
N PRO A 202 -2.64 3.26 2.34
CA PRO A 202 -1.49 3.98 2.89
C PRO A 202 -0.49 3.07 3.59
N GLY A 203 0.80 3.36 3.41
CA GLY A 203 1.87 2.56 3.99
C GLY A 203 1.85 2.50 5.54
N ALA A 204 1.31 3.48 6.24
CA ALA A 204 1.28 3.42 7.71
C ALA A 204 0.59 2.16 8.29
N LEU A 205 -0.31 1.54 7.52
CA LEU A 205 -1.08 0.38 7.94
C LEU A 205 -0.31 -0.94 7.92
N TRP A 206 0.79 -1.07 7.15
CA TRP A 206 1.53 -2.35 7.06
C TRP A 206 2.43 -2.63 8.27
N LYS A 207 2.79 -1.62 9.08
CA LYS A 207 3.65 -1.79 10.26
C LYS A 207 2.90 -2.24 11.52
N THR A 208 1.55 -2.22 11.51
CA THR A 208 0.76 -2.77 12.61
C THR A 208 0.80 -4.29 12.52
N ARG A 209 1.01 -4.98 13.65
CA ARG A 209 1.22 -6.45 13.81
C ARG A 209 0.10 -7.38 13.27
N ARG A 210 -0.74 -6.93 12.34
CA ARG A 210 -1.90 -7.63 11.79
C ARG A 210 -1.68 -8.23 10.39
N ILE A 211 -0.54 -7.97 9.76
CA ILE A 211 -0.18 -8.60 8.48
C ILE A 211 1.09 -9.43 8.73
N SER A 212 0.91 -10.63 9.26
CA SER A 212 1.99 -11.62 9.34
C SER A 212 2.25 -12.13 7.92
N LEU A 213 3.31 -11.64 7.29
CA LEU A 213 3.83 -12.24 6.08
C LEU A 213 4.47 -13.58 6.45
N GLY A 214 3.96 -14.67 5.88
CA GLY A 214 4.71 -15.91 5.79
C GLY A 214 5.99 -15.60 5.04
N LYS A 215 7.13 -15.61 5.75
CA LYS A 215 8.43 -15.62 5.10
C LYS A 215 8.52 -16.93 4.32
N MET A 216 8.72 -16.84 3.00
CA MET A 216 9.29 -17.96 2.23
C MET A 216 10.80 -17.94 2.39
#